data_AF-A0AA91FN98-F1
#
_entry.id   AF-A0AA91FN98-F1
#
_cell.length_a   1.000
_cell.length_b   1.000
_cell.length_c   1.000
_cell.angle_alpha   90.00
_cell.angle_beta   90.00
_cell.angle_gamma   90.00
#
_symmetry.space_group_name_H-M   'P 1'
#
loop_
_entity.id
_entity.type
_entity.pdbx_description
1 polymer ?
#
loop_
_entity_poly.entity_id
_entity_poly.type
_entity_poly.pdbx_seq_one_letter_code
_entity_poly.pdbx_strand_id
1 'polypeptide(L)'
;MIGFIARHSTIFMPLFGVIGFIFPDLSHFVLGLLPQILFFLMFFTLLGIDQTQLIRRMTTQYVWGFAIFQSALMSLAITLIAYLLGVRGDLLLAIAGLSATAPLFGTGAIVNAVGFDALLAMAKTITATLVMPVSLLVILWLLGSKDAHLDFVLYIKRLLIYIIAPMILAVAARQYIPRDTLNTYYPKIAKFNIILLMMFPLGLMSGFRQTFDNNPMQALSLFGLGTALSLVFYFSAYFLYRRFGYENAIISALACGGRNVLLAYTITTPFMGAMFLPLIGAYQLPSFCLPLLGKKMVKWHTIDSQASLK
;
A
#
# COMPACT_ATOMS: atom_id res chain seq x y z
N MET A 1 1.20 19.89 -17.44
CA MET A 1 1.79 18.53 -17.47
C MET A 1 1.49 17.72 -16.20
N ILE A 2 1.95 18.11 -14.99
CA ILE A 2 1.76 17.29 -13.78
C ILE A 2 0.29 17.09 -13.36
N GLY A 3 -0.57 18.11 -13.57
CA GLY A 3 -2.02 17.96 -13.33
C GLY A 3 -2.70 16.93 -14.23
N PHE A 4 -2.20 16.72 -15.45
CA PHE A 4 -2.68 15.68 -16.36
C PHE A 4 -2.27 14.29 -15.88
N ILE A 5 -1.03 14.15 -15.39
CA ILE A 5 -0.50 12.92 -14.80
C ILE A 5 -1.28 12.54 -13.54
N ALA A 6 -1.59 13.51 -12.68
CA ALA A 6 -2.41 13.27 -11.49
C ALA A 6 -3.83 12.80 -11.85
N ARG A 7 -4.45 13.39 -12.88
CA ARG A 7 -5.80 13.02 -13.37
C ARG A 7 -5.86 11.61 -14.00
N HIS A 8 -4.74 11.13 -14.54
CA HIS A 8 -4.62 9.80 -15.17
C HIS A 8 -3.71 8.86 -14.36
N SER A 9 -3.52 9.15 -13.08
CA SER A 9 -2.61 8.41 -12.19
C SER A 9 -2.91 6.92 -12.12
N THR A 10 -4.18 6.54 -12.24
CA THR A 10 -4.66 5.15 -12.32
C THR A 10 -4.12 4.37 -13.52
N ILE A 11 -3.69 5.03 -14.59
CA ILE A 11 -3.06 4.42 -15.78
C ILE A 11 -1.54 4.52 -15.70
N PHE A 12 -1.02 5.66 -15.21
CA PHE A 12 0.42 5.87 -15.13
C PHE A 12 1.11 4.96 -14.10
N MET A 13 0.46 4.61 -12.98
CA MET A 13 1.04 3.72 -11.98
C MET A 13 1.43 2.33 -12.52
N PRO A 14 0.54 1.57 -13.19
CA PRO A 14 0.94 0.30 -13.79
C PRO A 14 1.98 0.48 -14.91
N LEU A 15 1.92 1.58 -15.67
CA LEU A 15 2.92 1.88 -16.70
C LEU A 15 4.32 2.03 -16.11
N PHE A 16 4.47 2.70 -14.96
CA PHE A 16 5.76 2.82 -14.26
C PHE A 16 6.28 1.46 -13.76
N GLY A 17 5.38 0.53 -13.41
CA GLY A 17 5.75 -0.85 -13.14
C GLY A 17 6.30 -1.55 -14.39
N VAL A 18 5.66 -1.39 -15.55
CA VAL A 18 6.14 -1.95 -16.82
C VAL A 18 7.50 -1.34 -17.18
N ILE A 19 7.68 -0.03 -17.02
CA ILE A 19 8.97 0.65 -17.24
C ILE A 19 10.04 0.09 -16.31
N GLY A 20 9.75 -0.05 -15.01
CA GLY A 20 10.68 -0.65 -14.04
C GLY A 20 11.06 -2.08 -14.40
N PHE A 21 10.12 -2.86 -14.95
CA PHE A 21 10.42 -4.20 -15.45
C PHE A 21 11.31 -4.17 -16.70
N ILE A 22 11.04 -3.30 -17.67
CA ILE A 22 11.80 -3.21 -18.93
C ILE A 22 13.23 -2.70 -18.70
N PHE A 23 13.41 -1.72 -17.81
CA PHE A 23 14.68 -1.06 -17.51
C PHE A 23 15.21 -1.46 -16.11
N PRO A 24 15.86 -2.63 -15.96
CA PRO A 24 16.30 -3.16 -14.67
C PRO A 24 17.27 -2.25 -13.92
N ASP A 25 18.22 -1.61 -14.61
CA ASP A 25 19.21 -0.73 -13.97
C ASP A 25 18.56 0.51 -13.35
N LEU A 26 17.59 1.09 -14.05
CA LEU A 26 16.79 2.20 -13.55
C LEU A 26 15.96 1.76 -12.33
N SER A 27 15.36 0.57 -12.40
CA SER A 27 14.61 0.00 -11.29
C SER A 27 15.47 -0.23 -10.06
N HIS A 28 16.66 -0.81 -10.24
CA HIS A 28 17.62 -1.05 -9.16
C HIS A 28 18.13 0.25 -8.53
N PHE A 29 18.43 1.27 -9.36
CA PHE A 29 18.81 2.59 -8.86
C PHE A 29 17.69 3.21 -8.01
N VAL A 30 16.45 3.18 -8.50
CA VAL A 30 15.31 3.72 -7.76
C VAL A 30 15.03 2.94 -6.49
N LEU A 31 15.17 1.61 -6.51
CA LEU A 31 15.03 0.74 -5.33
C LEU A 31 15.87 1.23 -4.14
N GLY A 32 17.12 1.65 -4.39
CA GLY A 32 18.01 2.21 -3.37
C GLY A 32 17.57 3.56 -2.79
N LEU A 33 16.79 4.33 -3.54
CA LEU A 33 16.24 5.64 -3.13
C LEU A 33 14.83 5.53 -2.52
N LEU A 34 14.17 4.38 -2.64
CA LEU A 34 12.79 4.20 -2.20
C LEU A 34 12.56 4.53 -0.72
N PRO A 35 13.45 4.21 0.24
CA PRO A 35 13.24 4.58 1.64
C PRO A 35 13.10 6.10 1.85
N GLN A 36 13.90 6.91 1.15
CA GLN A 36 13.85 8.37 1.19
C GLN A 36 12.58 8.89 0.50
N ILE A 37 12.25 8.32 -0.66
CA ILE A 37 11.02 8.67 -1.39
C ILE A 37 9.78 8.37 -0.53
N LEU A 38 9.75 7.23 0.16
CA LEU A 38 8.70 6.85 1.10
C LEU A 38 8.57 7.86 2.23
N PHE A 39 9.69 8.24 2.85
CA PHE A 39 9.71 9.22 3.93
C PHE A 39 9.07 10.55 3.50
N PHE A 40 9.54 11.12 2.38
CA PHE A 40 9.01 12.39 1.87
C PHE A 40 7.58 12.26 1.39
N LEU A 41 7.20 11.15 0.76
CA LEU A 41 5.81 10.89 0.38
C LEU A 41 4.90 10.91 1.60
N MET A 42 5.26 10.21 2.67
CA MET A 42 4.49 10.18 3.90
C MET A 42 4.39 11.57 4.54
N PHE A 43 5.52 12.26 4.67
CA PHE A 43 5.58 13.62 5.20
C PHE A 43 4.65 14.58 4.43
N PHE A 44 4.80 14.66 3.11
CA PHE A 44 3.98 15.57 2.29
C PHE A 44 2.51 15.15 2.25
N THR A 45 2.21 13.85 2.25
CA THR A 45 0.83 13.37 2.29
C THR A 45 0.14 13.81 3.58
N LEU A 46 0.80 13.67 4.72
CA LEU A 46 0.27 14.05 6.02
C LEU A 46 0.18 15.56 6.21
N LEU A 47 1.14 16.31 5.65
CA LEU A 47 1.15 17.77 5.68
C LEU A 47 -0.10 18.36 4.99
N GLY A 48 -0.59 17.68 3.95
CA GLY A 48 -1.74 18.09 3.16
C GLY A 48 -3.11 17.79 3.72
N ILE A 49 -3.17 16.98 4.76
CA ILE A 49 -4.44 16.50 5.32
C ILE A 49 -4.82 17.37 6.51
N ASP A 50 -6.11 17.63 6.68
CA ASP A 50 -6.62 18.22 7.90
C ASP A 50 -6.48 17.23 9.06
N GLN A 51 -5.46 17.44 9.89
CA GLN A 51 -5.13 16.59 11.03
C GLN A 51 -6.28 16.46 12.03
N THR A 52 -7.05 17.52 12.26
CA THR A 52 -8.15 17.50 13.24
C THR A 52 -9.29 16.62 12.74
N GLN A 53 -9.66 16.76 11.47
CA GLN A 53 -10.70 15.93 10.85
C GLN A 53 -10.24 14.47 10.72
N LEU A 54 -8.97 14.26 10.38
CA LEU A 54 -8.37 12.94 10.29
C LEU A 54 -8.42 12.21 11.64
N ILE A 55 -7.95 12.84 12.72
CA ILE A 55 -7.96 12.26 14.06
C ILE A 55 -9.40 11.92 14.46
N ARG A 56 -10.35 12.84 14.25
CA ARG A 56 -11.78 12.60 14.54
C ARG A 56 -12.34 11.42 13.74
N ARG A 57 -11.89 11.19 12.51
CA ARG A 57 -12.30 10.04 11.70
C ARG A 57 -11.65 8.74 12.20
N MET A 58 -10.39 8.80 12.65
CA MET A 58 -9.63 7.68 13.19
C MET A 58 -10.17 7.17 14.53
N THR A 59 -10.86 7.99 15.34
CA THR A 59 -11.44 7.53 16.62
C THR A 59 -12.66 6.62 16.46
N THR A 60 -13.15 6.42 15.23
CA THR A 60 -14.31 5.56 14.98
C THR A 60 -13.93 4.08 14.98
N GLN A 61 -14.74 3.25 15.65
CA GLN A 61 -14.56 1.79 15.70
C GLN A 61 -14.52 1.16 14.30
N TYR A 62 -15.26 1.73 13.35
CA TYR A 62 -15.29 1.28 11.96
C TYR A 62 -13.92 1.34 11.28
N VAL A 63 -13.13 2.39 11.55
CA VAL A 63 -11.78 2.56 10.98
C VAL A 63 -10.78 1.59 11.63
N TRP A 64 -10.84 1.40 12.94
CA TRP A 64 -10.01 0.41 13.65
C TRP A 64 -10.36 -1.03 13.29
N GLY A 65 -11.64 -1.34 13.13
CA GLY A 65 -12.10 -2.64 12.65
C GLY A 65 -11.53 -2.96 11.27
N PHE A 66 -11.46 -1.96 10.37
CA PHE A 66 -10.77 -2.11 9.09
C PHE A 66 -9.27 -2.36 9.25
N ALA A 67 -8.59 -1.60 10.12
CA ALA A 67 -7.16 -1.76 10.35
C ALA A 67 -6.79 -3.15 10.86
N ILE A 68 -7.55 -3.67 11.84
CA ILE A 68 -7.37 -5.02 12.38
C ILE A 68 -7.69 -6.09 11.33
N PHE A 69 -8.79 -5.91 10.59
CA PHE A 69 -9.17 -6.83 9.51
C PHE A 69 -8.07 -6.95 8.45
N GLN A 70 -7.61 -5.81 7.92
CA GLN A 70 -6.64 -5.73 6.83
C GLN A 70 -5.25 -6.23 7.23
N SER A 71 -4.73 -5.74 8.37
CA SER A 71 -3.32 -5.95 8.74
C SER A 71 -3.11 -7.23 9.55
N ALA A 72 -4.09 -7.65 10.35
CA ALA A 72 -3.95 -8.82 11.22
C ALA A 72 -4.78 -10.01 10.73
N LEU A 73 -6.11 -9.88 10.66
CA LEU A 73 -6.99 -11.04 10.37
C LEU A 73 -6.77 -11.60 8.97
N MET A 74 -6.66 -10.72 7.97
CA MET A 74 -6.44 -11.16 6.61
C MET A 74 -5.05 -11.78 6.43
N SER A 75 -4.04 -11.25 7.12
CA SER A 75 -2.72 -11.86 7.16
C SER A 75 -2.75 -13.25 7.77
N LEU A 76 -3.39 -13.41 8.93
CA LEU A 76 -3.54 -14.69 9.59
C LEU A 76 -4.27 -15.70 8.70
N ALA A 77 -5.39 -15.31 8.11
CA ALA A 77 -6.19 -16.18 7.25
C ALA A 77 -5.42 -16.65 6.01
N ILE A 78 -4.76 -15.74 5.29
CA ILE A 78 -4.02 -16.08 4.08
C ILE A 78 -2.78 -16.91 4.39
N THR A 79 -2.08 -16.58 5.48
CA THR A 79 -0.94 -17.36 5.96
C THR A 79 -1.36 -18.78 6.33
N LEU A 80 -2.48 -18.92 7.06
CA LEU A 80 -3.02 -20.24 7.42
C LEU A 80 -3.42 -21.03 6.19
N ILE A 81 -4.14 -20.43 5.24
CA ILE A 81 -4.53 -21.09 3.98
C ILE A 81 -3.28 -21.53 3.20
N ALA A 82 -2.27 -20.66 3.05
CA ALA A 82 -1.03 -20.99 2.37
C ALA A 82 -0.29 -22.16 3.07
N TYR A 83 -0.25 -22.14 4.41
CA TYR A 83 0.32 -23.23 5.19
C TYR A 83 -0.45 -24.56 4.99
N LEU A 84 -1.78 -24.53 4.99
CA LEU A 84 -2.60 -25.72 4.75
C LEU A 84 -2.43 -26.27 3.32
N LEU A 85 -2.19 -25.39 2.34
CA LEU A 85 -1.86 -25.76 0.96
C LEU A 85 -0.40 -26.24 0.77
N GLY A 86 0.36 -26.38 1.85
CA GLY A 86 1.73 -26.91 1.82
C GLY A 86 2.83 -25.88 1.56
N VAL A 87 2.52 -24.58 1.52
CA VAL A 87 3.55 -23.53 1.35
C VAL A 87 4.41 -23.41 2.61
N ARG A 88 5.74 -23.37 2.46
CA ARG A 88 6.72 -23.34 3.58
C ARG A 88 7.87 -22.36 3.29
N GLY A 89 8.70 -22.12 4.31
CA GLY A 89 9.93 -21.34 4.20
C GLY A 89 9.70 -19.87 3.79
N ASP A 90 10.65 -19.31 3.05
CA ASP A 90 10.67 -17.91 2.62
C ASP A 90 9.41 -17.49 1.86
N LEU A 91 8.79 -18.39 1.09
CA LEU A 91 7.56 -18.07 0.37
C LEU A 91 6.37 -17.86 1.32
N LEU A 92 6.25 -18.70 2.37
CA LEU A 92 5.20 -18.53 3.38
C LEU A 92 5.40 -17.21 4.14
N LEU A 93 6.65 -16.92 4.53
CA LEU A 93 7.01 -15.68 5.20
C LEU A 93 6.72 -14.45 4.32
N ALA A 94 7.04 -14.53 3.02
CA ALA A 94 6.76 -13.47 2.07
C ALA A 94 5.25 -13.22 1.88
N ILE A 95 4.44 -14.28 1.77
CA ILE A 95 2.97 -14.19 1.69
C ILE A 95 2.42 -13.54 2.96
N ALA A 96 2.88 -13.99 4.14
CA ALA A 96 2.46 -13.44 5.42
C ALA A 96 2.84 -11.94 5.54
N GLY A 97 4.08 -11.59 5.25
CA GLY A 97 4.57 -10.19 5.28
C GLY A 97 3.80 -9.29 4.33
N LEU A 98 3.57 -9.73 3.09
CA LEU A 98 2.74 -9.03 2.12
C LEU A 98 1.32 -8.83 2.65
N SER A 99 0.73 -9.86 3.26
CA SER A 99 -0.64 -9.84 3.78
C SER A 99 -0.82 -9.03 5.08
N ALA A 100 0.24 -8.76 5.83
CA ALA A 100 0.19 -7.85 7.00
C ALA A 100 0.39 -6.37 6.65
N THR A 101 0.79 -6.07 5.42
CA THR A 101 1.10 -4.71 4.98
C THR A 101 -0.12 -3.77 5.04
N ALA A 102 0.09 -2.54 5.53
CA ALA A 102 -0.94 -1.51 5.55
C ALA A 102 -1.30 -1.00 4.12
N PRO A 103 -2.43 -0.30 3.94
CA PRO A 103 -2.76 0.41 2.71
C PRO A 103 -1.69 1.44 2.31
N LEU A 104 -1.65 1.76 1.02
CA LEU A 104 -0.77 2.75 0.40
C LEU A 104 -1.14 4.18 0.82
N PHE A 105 -0.16 5.03 1.13
CA PHE A 105 -0.42 6.45 1.45
C PHE A 105 -1.05 7.25 0.30
N GLY A 106 -1.00 6.73 -0.93
CA GLY A 106 -1.73 7.25 -2.09
C GLY A 106 -3.22 6.88 -2.15
N THR A 107 -3.74 6.07 -1.23
CA THR A 107 -5.12 5.55 -1.28
C THR A 107 -6.15 6.67 -1.30
N GLY A 108 -5.96 7.74 -0.54
CA GLY A 108 -6.87 8.90 -0.55
C GLY A 108 -7.01 9.53 -1.94
N ALA A 109 -5.91 9.69 -2.68
CA ALA A 109 -5.93 10.21 -4.04
C ALA A 109 -6.62 9.23 -5.02
N ILE A 110 -6.36 7.93 -4.87
CA ILE A 110 -6.99 6.87 -5.67
C ILE A 110 -8.52 6.87 -5.45
N VAL A 111 -8.95 6.92 -4.19
CA VAL A 111 -10.38 6.95 -3.82
C VAL A 111 -11.05 8.24 -4.29
N ASN A 112 -10.38 9.39 -4.15
CA ASN A 112 -10.86 10.66 -4.66
C ASN A 112 -11.07 10.63 -6.19
N ALA A 113 -10.14 10.01 -6.93
CA ALA A 113 -10.23 9.88 -8.39
C ALA A 113 -11.41 9.01 -8.87
N VAL A 114 -11.96 8.18 -7.97
CA VAL A 114 -13.17 7.38 -8.21
C VAL A 114 -14.45 8.10 -7.72
N GLY A 115 -14.31 9.23 -7.02
CA GLY A 115 -15.42 10.10 -6.60
C GLY A 115 -15.94 9.86 -5.18
N PHE A 116 -15.15 9.22 -4.30
CA PHE A 116 -15.56 8.85 -2.95
C PHE A 116 -14.75 9.55 -1.83
N ASP A 117 -15.17 9.36 -0.57
CA ASP A 117 -14.56 9.97 0.64
C ASP A 117 -13.07 9.62 0.82
N ALA A 118 -12.21 10.54 0.38
CA ALA A 118 -10.76 10.45 0.50
C ALA A 118 -10.27 10.52 1.95
N LEU A 119 -10.96 11.26 2.82
CA LEU A 119 -10.57 11.42 4.23
C LEU A 119 -10.76 10.09 4.97
N LEU A 120 -11.87 9.38 4.71
CA LEU A 120 -12.10 8.05 5.25
C LEU A 120 -11.04 7.04 4.79
N ALA A 121 -10.66 7.08 3.51
CA ALA A 121 -9.59 6.24 2.97
C ALA A 121 -8.24 6.50 3.65
N MET A 122 -7.90 7.77 3.89
CA MET A 122 -6.68 8.14 4.61
C MET A 122 -6.74 7.74 6.09
N ALA A 123 -7.88 7.90 6.76
CA ALA A 123 -8.07 7.43 8.14
C ALA A 123 -7.84 5.92 8.27
N LYS A 124 -8.40 5.13 7.35
CA LYS A 124 -8.16 3.67 7.25
C LYS A 124 -6.68 3.35 7.02
N THR A 125 -6.03 4.08 6.12
CA THR A 125 -4.62 3.89 5.77
C THR A 125 -3.69 4.14 6.95
N ILE A 126 -3.87 5.27 7.64
CA ILE A 126 -3.01 5.67 8.76
C ILE A 126 -3.24 4.74 9.95
N THR A 127 -4.48 4.43 10.27
CA THR A 127 -4.81 3.50 11.38
C THR A 127 -4.24 2.10 11.11
N ALA A 128 -4.39 1.58 9.91
CA ALA A 128 -3.78 0.30 9.52
C ALA A 128 -2.24 0.35 9.53
N THR A 129 -1.65 1.49 9.22
CA THR A 129 -0.19 1.71 9.32
C THR A 129 0.30 1.67 10.77
N LEU A 130 -0.51 2.11 11.74
CA LEU A 130 -0.18 1.99 13.16
C LEU A 130 -0.30 0.55 13.68
N VAL A 131 -1.21 -0.25 13.11
CA VAL A 131 -1.41 -1.68 13.47
C VAL A 131 -0.40 -2.61 12.79
N MET A 132 0.05 -2.26 11.58
CA MET A 132 0.93 -3.08 10.75
C MET A 132 2.24 -3.51 11.46
N PRO A 133 2.97 -2.66 12.20
CA PRO A 133 4.20 -3.06 12.88
C PRO A 133 3.98 -4.24 13.83
N VAL A 134 2.93 -4.19 14.65
CA VAL A 134 2.59 -5.30 15.56
C VAL A 134 2.26 -6.57 14.76
N SER A 135 1.52 -6.44 13.66
CA SER A 135 1.17 -7.57 12.80
C SER A 135 2.40 -8.21 12.15
N LEU A 136 3.33 -7.39 11.65
CA LEU A 136 4.60 -7.84 11.07
C LEU A 136 5.50 -8.48 12.13
N LEU A 137 5.54 -7.93 13.35
CA LEU A 137 6.32 -8.47 14.45
C LEU A 137 5.84 -9.88 14.82
N VAL A 138 4.53 -10.10 14.91
CA VAL A 138 3.94 -11.42 15.18
C VAL A 138 4.31 -12.42 14.08
N ILE A 139 4.26 -12.00 12.81
CA ILE A 139 4.64 -12.86 11.68
C ILE A 139 6.11 -13.23 11.72
N LEU A 140 6.98 -12.25 11.97
CA LEU A 140 8.42 -12.47 12.09
C LEU A 140 8.74 -13.41 13.25
N TRP A 141 8.03 -13.29 14.37
CA TRP A 141 8.23 -14.15 15.51
C TRP A 141 7.73 -15.60 15.27
N LEU A 142 6.61 -15.77 14.56
CA LEU A 142 6.02 -17.09 14.29
C LEU A 142 6.69 -17.83 13.12
N LEU A 143 7.08 -17.10 12.07
CA LEU A 143 7.51 -17.67 10.79
C LEU A 143 8.93 -17.28 10.37
N GLY A 144 9.56 -16.34 11.06
CA GLY A 144 10.97 -16.03 10.84
C GLY A 144 11.85 -17.26 11.07
N SER A 145 12.97 -17.35 10.34
CA SER A 145 13.89 -18.46 10.56
C SER A 145 14.45 -18.42 11.99
N LYS A 146 14.67 -19.60 12.58
CA LYS A 146 15.20 -19.70 13.95
C LYS A 146 16.59 -19.05 14.09
N ASP A 147 17.34 -18.98 12.99
CA ASP A 147 18.65 -18.36 12.91
C ASP A 147 18.58 -16.85 12.59
N ALA A 148 17.44 -16.36 12.09
CA ALA A 148 17.19 -14.92 11.96
C ALA A 148 16.82 -14.37 13.34
N HIS A 149 17.85 -14.05 14.13
CA HIS A 149 17.67 -13.21 15.30
C HIS A 149 17.02 -11.90 14.86
N LEU A 150 15.76 -11.70 15.24
CA LEU A 150 15.07 -10.45 15.04
C LEU A 150 15.81 -9.36 15.83
N ASP A 151 16.52 -8.49 15.12
CA ASP A 151 17.13 -7.30 15.71
C ASP A 151 16.02 -6.28 16.03
N PHE A 152 15.51 -6.36 17.26
CA PHE A 152 14.50 -5.44 17.78
C PHE A 152 14.95 -3.98 17.73
N VAL A 153 16.25 -3.71 17.91
CA VAL A 153 16.78 -2.34 17.88
C VAL A 153 16.69 -1.78 16.47
N LEU A 154 17.14 -2.55 15.47
CA LEU A 154 17.02 -2.16 14.07
C LEU A 154 15.56 -2.01 13.63
N TYR A 155 14.70 -2.94 14.06
CA TYR A 155 13.26 -2.90 13.77
C TYR A 155 12.62 -1.62 14.32
N ILE A 156 12.79 -1.32 15.61
CA ILE A 156 12.26 -0.11 16.24
C ILE A 156 12.85 1.15 15.60
N LYS A 157 14.16 1.17 15.33
CA LYS A 157 14.81 2.30 14.65
C LYS A 157 14.17 2.59 13.29
N ARG A 158 13.89 1.55 12.49
CA ARG A 158 13.21 1.70 11.18
C ARG A 158 11.78 2.19 11.35
N LEU A 159 11.03 1.72 12.35
CA LEU A 159 9.69 2.25 12.65
C LEU A 159 9.73 3.74 13.00
N LEU A 160 10.66 4.14 13.86
CA LEU A 160 10.83 5.53 14.28
C LEU A 160 11.16 6.42 13.07
N ILE A 161 12.07 5.98 12.19
CA ILE A 161 12.49 6.75 11.02
C ILE A 161 11.39 6.82 9.95
N TYR A 162 10.77 5.70 9.59
CA TYR A 162 9.90 5.66 8.39
C TYR A 162 8.42 5.85 8.69
N ILE A 163 7.99 5.76 9.96
CA ILE A 163 6.59 6.00 10.34
C ILE A 163 6.50 7.23 11.24
N ILE A 164 7.19 7.22 12.38
CA ILE A 164 6.98 8.22 13.43
C ILE A 164 7.56 9.58 13.04
N ALA A 165 8.79 9.62 12.51
CA ALA A 165 9.46 10.86 12.13
C ALA A 165 8.69 11.67 11.06
N PRO A 166 8.22 11.11 9.92
CA PRO A 166 7.46 11.90 8.95
C PRO A 166 6.11 12.37 9.51
N MET A 167 5.50 11.63 10.45
CA MET A 167 4.29 12.08 11.16
C MET A 167 4.57 13.29 12.07
N ILE A 168 5.59 13.20 12.91
CA ILE A 168 5.99 14.29 13.82
C ILE A 168 6.37 15.53 13.01
N LEU A 169 7.17 15.37 11.94
CA LEU A 169 7.56 16.48 11.09
C LEU A 169 6.36 17.14 10.42
N ALA A 170 5.36 16.36 9.96
CA ALA A 170 4.16 16.93 9.35
C ALA A 170 3.32 17.72 10.36
N VAL A 171 3.21 17.26 11.61
CA VAL A 171 2.55 17.98 12.70
C VAL A 171 3.33 19.26 13.04
N ALA A 172 4.63 19.16 13.26
CA ALA A 172 5.49 20.30 13.56
C ALA A 172 5.45 21.36 12.44
N ALA A 173 5.58 20.94 11.18
CA ALA A 173 5.49 21.84 10.03
C ALA A 173 4.14 22.57 9.98
N ARG A 174 3.03 21.89 10.27
CA ARG A 174 1.70 22.52 10.30
C ARG A 174 1.50 23.47 11.50
N GLN A 175 2.22 23.25 12.58
CA GLN A 175 2.18 24.10 13.78
C GLN A 175 3.06 25.36 13.63
N TYR A 176 4.23 25.22 13.02
CA TYR A 176 5.21 26.31 12.91
C TYR A 176 5.10 27.13 11.61
N ILE A 177 4.53 26.56 10.53
CA ILE A 177 4.35 27.27 9.27
C ILE A 177 2.96 27.96 9.25
N PRO A 178 2.88 29.27 8.95
CA PRO A 178 1.60 29.96 8.81
C PRO A 178 0.67 29.27 7.80
N ARG A 179 -0.62 29.20 8.13
CA ARG A 179 -1.63 28.51 7.31
C ARG A 179 -1.71 29.09 5.89
N ASP A 180 -1.57 30.40 5.73
CA ASP A 180 -1.62 31.06 4.42
C ASP A 180 -0.45 30.64 3.52
N THR A 181 0.75 30.54 4.10
CA THR A 181 1.92 30.01 3.41
C THR A 181 1.67 28.57 3.00
N LEU A 182 1.19 27.73 3.92
CA LEU A 182 0.92 26.32 3.64
C LEU A 182 -0.13 26.15 2.52
N ASN A 183 -1.22 26.90 2.57
CA ASN A 183 -2.28 26.87 1.56
C ASN A 183 -1.78 27.33 0.18
N THR A 184 -0.83 28.25 0.14
CA THR A 184 -0.24 28.77 -1.11
C THR A 184 0.73 27.78 -1.76
N TYR A 185 1.59 27.13 -0.96
CA TYR A 185 2.69 26.30 -1.47
C TYR A 185 2.37 24.81 -1.51
N TYR A 186 1.55 24.30 -0.58
CA TYR A 186 1.20 22.89 -0.52
C TYR A 186 0.61 22.35 -1.84
N PRO A 187 -0.31 23.04 -2.54
CA PRO A 187 -0.82 22.56 -3.82
C PRO A 187 0.27 22.41 -4.90
N LYS A 188 1.38 23.15 -4.80
CA LYS A 188 2.54 23.00 -5.70
C LYS A 188 3.36 21.78 -5.35
N ILE A 189 3.54 21.50 -4.05
CA ILE A 189 4.27 20.34 -3.52
C ILE A 189 3.48 19.03 -3.73
N ALA A 190 2.16 19.06 -3.50
CA ALA A 190 1.27 17.91 -3.65
C ALA A 190 1.31 17.30 -5.07
N LYS A 191 1.64 18.10 -6.08
CA LYS A 191 1.87 17.65 -7.46
C LYS A 191 3.05 16.68 -7.57
N PHE A 192 4.07 16.80 -6.72
CA PHE A 192 5.21 15.90 -6.72
C PHE A 192 4.92 14.59 -5.97
N ASN A 193 3.96 14.56 -5.05
CA ASN A 193 3.58 13.32 -4.33
C ASN A 193 3.16 12.21 -5.29
N ILE A 194 2.47 12.55 -6.39
CA ILE A 194 2.09 11.57 -7.40
C ILE A 194 3.31 10.93 -8.07
N ILE A 195 4.38 11.72 -8.29
CA ILE A 195 5.62 11.26 -8.90
C ILE A 195 6.36 10.36 -7.90
N LEU A 196 6.48 10.78 -6.65
CA LEU A 196 7.07 9.97 -5.57
C LEU A 196 6.36 8.61 -5.46
N LEU A 197 5.03 8.62 -5.55
CA LEU A 197 4.21 7.41 -5.54
C LEU A 197 4.45 6.51 -6.76
N MET A 198 4.67 7.08 -7.95
CA MET A 198 4.99 6.33 -9.18
C MET A 198 6.38 5.69 -9.14
N MET A 199 7.30 6.21 -8.34
CA MET A 199 8.63 5.58 -8.16
C MET A 199 8.53 4.21 -7.48
N PHE A 200 7.46 3.93 -6.73
CA PHE A 200 7.29 2.67 -6.00
C PHE A 200 7.18 1.46 -6.93
N PRO A 201 6.21 1.41 -7.87
CA PRO A 201 6.14 0.32 -8.84
C PRO A 201 7.38 0.26 -9.73
N LEU A 202 8.01 1.40 -10.03
CA LEU A 202 9.23 1.43 -10.83
C LEU A 202 10.39 0.75 -10.11
N GLY A 203 10.68 1.09 -8.85
CA GLY A 203 11.83 0.54 -8.11
C GLY A 203 11.63 -0.88 -7.62
N LEU A 204 10.42 -1.25 -7.16
CA LEU A 204 10.17 -2.58 -6.60
C LEU A 204 10.12 -3.70 -7.65
N MET A 205 10.08 -3.36 -8.94
CA MET A 205 10.20 -4.33 -10.03
C MET A 205 11.56 -4.99 -10.12
N SER A 206 12.62 -4.39 -9.57
CA SER A 206 14.00 -4.86 -9.68
C SER A 206 14.14 -6.32 -9.21
N GLY A 207 13.60 -6.68 -8.03
CA GLY A 207 13.69 -8.07 -7.54
C GLY A 207 12.82 -9.06 -8.31
N PHE A 208 11.68 -8.62 -8.84
CA PHE A 208 10.87 -9.44 -9.73
C PHE A 208 11.58 -9.69 -11.07
N ARG A 209 12.19 -8.65 -11.64
CA ARG A 209 12.94 -8.72 -12.90
C ARG A 209 14.17 -9.61 -12.77
N GLN A 210 14.92 -9.50 -11.68
CA GLN A 210 16.05 -10.40 -11.39
C GLN A 210 15.59 -11.87 -11.31
N THR A 211 14.45 -12.13 -10.69
CA THR A 211 13.88 -13.50 -10.63
C THR A 211 13.45 -13.96 -12.02
N PHE A 212 12.91 -13.08 -12.85
CA PHE A 212 12.51 -13.39 -14.22
C PHE A 212 13.71 -13.74 -15.10
N ASP A 213 14.80 -12.99 -15.01
CA ASP A 213 16.02 -13.24 -15.79
C ASP A 213 16.69 -14.57 -15.37
N ASN A 214 16.65 -14.92 -14.07
CA ASN A 214 17.24 -16.16 -13.55
C ASN A 214 16.35 -17.40 -13.75
N ASN A 215 15.05 -17.27 -13.46
CA ASN A 215 14.06 -18.35 -13.53
C ASN A 215 12.68 -17.79 -13.92
N PRO A 216 12.39 -17.70 -15.23
CA PRO A 216 11.13 -17.16 -15.72
C PRO A 216 9.89 -17.89 -15.18
N MET A 217 9.97 -19.21 -14.98
CA MET A 217 8.83 -20.00 -14.49
C MET A 217 8.50 -19.65 -13.03
N GLN A 218 9.53 -19.47 -12.20
CA GLN A 218 9.34 -19.01 -10.82
C GLN A 218 8.76 -17.60 -10.80
N ALA A 219 9.25 -16.69 -11.66
CA ALA A 219 8.70 -15.35 -11.76
C ALA A 219 7.23 -15.35 -12.20
N LEU A 220 6.87 -16.11 -13.24
CA LEU A 220 5.47 -16.23 -13.67
C LEU A 220 4.58 -16.81 -12.57
N SER A 221 5.09 -17.77 -11.79
CA SER A 221 4.38 -18.31 -10.63
C SER A 221 4.15 -17.25 -9.54
N LEU A 222 5.16 -16.44 -9.24
CA LEU A 222 5.04 -15.31 -8.31
C LEU A 222 4.10 -14.22 -8.82
N PHE A 223 4.08 -13.97 -10.12
CA PHE A 223 3.14 -13.03 -10.75
C PHE A 223 1.70 -13.53 -10.66
N GLY A 224 1.48 -14.84 -10.92
CA GLY A 224 0.19 -15.48 -10.71
C GLY A 224 -0.27 -15.39 -9.25
N LEU A 225 0.62 -15.69 -8.30
CA LEU A 225 0.35 -15.57 -6.88
C LEU A 225 0.07 -14.13 -6.45
N GLY A 226 0.90 -13.17 -6.87
CA GLY A 226 0.71 -11.74 -6.59
C GLY A 226 -0.62 -11.22 -7.14
N THR A 227 -1.01 -11.66 -8.34
CA THR A 227 -2.30 -11.36 -8.93
C THR A 227 -3.44 -11.94 -8.10
N ALA A 228 -3.38 -13.23 -7.76
CA ALA A 228 -4.39 -13.88 -6.92
C ALA A 228 -4.55 -13.18 -5.57
N LEU A 229 -3.44 -12.88 -4.88
CA LEU A 229 -3.45 -12.15 -3.61
C LEU A 229 -4.08 -10.75 -3.76
N SER A 230 -3.71 -9.99 -4.79
CA SER A 230 -4.29 -8.66 -5.02
C SER A 230 -5.82 -8.69 -5.18
N LEU A 231 -6.33 -9.70 -5.89
CA LEU A 231 -7.78 -9.89 -6.09
C LEU A 231 -8.44 -10.35 -4.79
N VAL A 232 -7.84 -11.29 -4.05
CA VAL A 232 -8.35 -11.75 -2.75
C VAL A 232 -8.43 -10.58 -1.77
N PHE A 233 -7.40 -9.76 -1.68
CA PHE A 233 -7.41 -8.55 -0.85
C PHE A 233 -8.57 -7.63 -1.28
N TYR A 234 -8.63 -7.26 -2.56
CA TYR A 234 -9.66 -6.36 -3.06
C TYR A 234 -11.08 -6.87 -2.79
N PHE A 235 -11.37 -8.10 -3.19
CA PHE A 235 -12.72 -8.66 -3.13
C PHE A 235 -13.15 -9.05 -1.71
N SER A 236 -12.25 -9.54 -0.87
CA SER A 236 -12.59 -9.83 0.54
C SER A 236 -13.06 -8.55 1.26
N ALA A 237 -12.34 -7.44 1.09
CA ALA A 237 -12.74 -6.16 1.64
C ALA A 237 -14.01 -5.61 0.99
N TYR A 238 -14.16 -5.75 -0.34
CA TYR A 238 -15.39 -5.34 -1.03
C TYR A 238 -16.62 -6.04 -0.47
N PHE A 239 -16.61 -7.38 -0.38
CA PHE A 239 -17.76 -8.15 0.08
C PHE A 239 -18.05 -7.91 1.57
N LEU A 240 -17.01 -7.91 2.42
CA LEU A 240 -17.18 -7.69 3.86
C LEU A 240 -17.76 -6.29 4.18
N TYR A 241 -17.37 -5.28 3.40
CA TYR A 241 -17.82 -3.91 3.61
C TYR A 241 -19.06 -3.52 2.81
N ARG A 242 -19.58 -4.40 1.94
CA ARG A 242 -20.81 -4.17 1.18
C ARG A 242 -22.02 -3.89 2.07
N ARG A 243 -22.07 -4.52 3.25
CA ARG A 243 -23.10 -4.29 4.28
C ARG A 243 -23.12 -2.87 4.85
N PHE A 244 -22.03 -2.11 4.70
CA PHE A 244 -21.94 -0.71 5.13
C PHE A 244 -22.18 0.28 3.98
N GLY A 245 -22.66 -0.20 2.83
CA GLY A 245 -22.93 0.61 1.64
C GLY A 245 -21.89 0.43 0.53
N TYR A 246 -22.29 0.77 -0.69
CA TYR A 246 -21.46 0.58 -1.89
C TYR A 246 -20.17 1.37 -1.87
N GLU A 247 -20.26 2.66 -1.55
CA GLU A 247 -19.11 3.55 -1.46
C GLU A 247 -18.09 3.02 -0.44
N ASN A 248 -18.56 2.67 0.77
CA ASN A 248 -17.73 2.10 1.82
C ASN A 248 -17.02 0.81 1.39
N ALA A 249 -17.69 -0.04 0.62
CA ALA A 249 -17.12 -1.25 0.05
C ALA A 249 -15.99 -0.96 -0.93
N ILE A 250 -16.19 -0.01 -1.86
CA ILE A 250 -15.16 0.37 -2.84
C ILE A 250 -13.97 1.05 -2.15
N ILE A 251 -14.22 1.94 -1.18
CA ILE A 251 -13.15 2.57 -0.37
C ILE A 251 -12.33 1.50 0.33
N SER A 252 -12.97 0.56 1.02
CA SER A 252 -12.29 -0.54 1.70
C SER A 252 -11.53 -1.44 0.73
N ALA A 253 -12.12 -1.77 -0.42
CA ALA A 253 -11.50 -2.63 -1.44
C ALA A 253 -10.24 -2.00 -2.04
N LEU A 254 -10.31 -0.72 -2.39
CA LEU A 254 -9.17 0.04 -2.91
C LEU A 254 -8.06 0.20 -1.87
N ALA A 255 -8.42 0.48 -0.61
CA ALA A 255 -7.45 0.54 0.48
C ALA A 255 -6.81 -0.82 0.77
N CYS A 256 -7.61 -1.89 0.74
CA CYS A 256 -7.17 -3.24 1.02
C CYS A 256 -6.24 -3.79 -0.06
N GLY A 257 -6.61 -3.60 -1.33
CA GLY A 257 -5.86 -4.03 -2.50
C GLY A 257 -4.65 -3.15 -2.81
N GLY A 258 -4.70 -1.85 -2.54
CA GLY A 258 -3.55 -0.96 -2.69
C GLY A 258 -2.65 -1.00 -1.45
N ARG A 259 -1.71 -1.95 -1.37
CA ARG A 259 -0.84 -2.14 -0.20
C ARG A 259 0.46 -1.33 -0.28
N ASN A 260 0.91 -0.79 0.85
CA ASN A 260 2.20 -0.12 1.01
C ASN A 260 3.35 -1.11 1.20
N VAL A 261 3.56 -1.98 0.21
CA VAL A 261 4.57 -3.03 0.29
C VAL A 261 5.98 -2.48 0.45
N LEU A 262 6.21 -1.24 0.02
CA LEU A 262 7.47 -0.54 0.24
C LEU A 262 7.72 -0.24 1.72
N LEU A 263 6.71 0.22 2.45
CA LEU A 263 6.89 0.50 3.88
C LEU A 263 7.19 -0.79 4.64
N ALA A 264 6.47 -1.88 4.35
CA ALA A 264 6.77 -3.19 4.91
C ALA A 264 8.22 -3.59 4.60
N TYR A 265 8.62 -3.59 3.32
CA TYR A 265 9.99 -3.88 2.89
C TYR A 265 11.04 -3.02 3.58
N THR A 266 10.82 -1.72 3.67
CA THR A 266 11.78 -0.79 4.29
C THR A 266 11.97 -1.09 5.78
N ILE A 267 10.94 -1.60 6.47
CA ILE A 267 11.04 -1.98 7.88
C ILE A 267 11.65 -3.39 8.02
N THR A 268 11.22 -4.33 7.18
CA THR A 268 11.43 -5.77 7.42
C THR A 268 12.37 -6.47 6.46
N THR A 269 12.95 -5.79 5.47
CA THR A 269 13.85 -6.44 4.49
C THR A 269 14.99 -7.27 5.08
N PRO A 270 15.60 -6.95 6.24
CA PRO A 270 16.63 -7.83 6.83
C PRO A 270 16.08 -9.16 7.36
N PHE A 271 14.75 -9.30 7.45
CA PHE A 271 14.07 -10.36 8.19
C PHE A 271 13.08 -11.19 7.34
N MET A 272 12.76 -10.78 6.11
CA MET A 272 11.64 -11.37 5.32
C MET A 272 12.04 -12.50 4.37
N GLY A 273 13.30 -12.95 4.39
CA GLY A 273 13.80 -13.97 3.46
C GLY A 273 13.96 -13.48 2.01
N ALA A 274 14.47 -14.34 1.15
CA ALA A 274 14.84 -13.98 -0.23
C ALA A 274 13.63 -13.80 -1.16
N MET A 275 12.50 -14.47 -0.87
CA MET A 275 11.31 -14.47 -1.72
C MET A 275 10.44 -13.22 -1.56
N PHE A 276 10.68 -12.39 -0.55
CA PHE A 276 9.83 -11.25 -0.28
C PHE A 276 9.92 -10.15 -1.34
N LEU A 277 11.13 -9.72 -1.70
CA LEU A 277 11.32 -8.68 -2.71
C LEU A 277 10.78 -9.10 -4.11
N PRO A 278 11.05 -10.33 -4.60
CA PRO A 278 10.41 -10.84 -5.82
C PRO A 278 8.88 -10.83 -5.78
N LEU A 279 8.28 -11.30 -4.67
CA LEU A 279 6.83 -11.38 -4.53
C LEU A 279 6.18 -9.99 -4.51
N ILE A 280 6.73 -9.04 -3.75
CA ILE A 280 6.17 -7.67 -3.70
C ILE A 280 6.36 -6.94 -5.02
N GLY A 281 7.43 -7.24 -5.78
CA GLY A 281 7.61 -6.77 -7.15
C GLY A 281 6.50 -7.32 -8.06
N ALA A 282 6.32 -8.64 -8.07
CA ALA A 282 5.29 -9.31 -8.86
C ALA A 282 3.86 -8.80 -8.55
N TYR A 283 3.61 -8.43 -7.29
CA TYR A 283 2.35 -7.89 -6.79
C TYR A 283 2.02 -6.48 -7.30
N GLN A 284 3.01 -5.65 -7.66
CA GLN A 284 2.75 -4.23 -7.94
C GLN A 284 1.80 -4.01 -9.12
N LEU A 285 2.09 -4.66 -10.26
CA LEU A 285 1.29 -4.48 -11.48
C LEU A 285 -0.19 -4.80 -11.24
N PRO A 286 -0.57 -6.00 -10.74
CA PRO A 286 -1.97 -6.30 -10.52
C PRO A 286 -2.59 -5.37 -9.46
N SER A 287 -1.88 -5.04 -8.39
CA SER A 287 -2.34 -4.10 -7.35
C SER A 287 -2.66 -2.71 -7.92
N PHE A 288 -1.77 -2.16 -8.77
CA PHE A 288 -1.97 -0.84 -9.38
C PHE A 288 -3.01 -0.83 -10.51
N CYS A 289 -3.46 -1.99 -10.98
CA CYS A 289 -4.59 -2.11 -11.90
C CYS A 289 -5.95 -2.11 -11.17
N LEU A 290 -6.01 -2.41 -9.86
CA LEU A 290 -7.26 -2.44 -9.08
C LEU A 290 -8.04 -1.11 -9.07
N PRO A 291 -7.41 0.08 -9.05
CA PRO A 291 -8.11 1.35 -9.23
C PRO A 291 -8.93 1.46 -10.53
N LEU A 292 -8.43 0.88 -11.62
CA LEU A 292 -9.15 0.85 -12.90
C LEU A 292 -10.40 -0.02 -12.79
N LEU A 293 -10.28 -1.17 -12.11
CA LEU A 293 -11.41 -2.04 -11.79
C LEU A 293 -12.44 -1.31 -10.92
N GLY A 294 -12.00 -0.65 -9.84
CA GLY A 294 -12.89 0.13 -8.97
C GLY A 294 -13.64 1.22 -9.71
N LYS A 295 -12.95 1.97 -10.59
CA LYS A 295 -13.59 2.99 -11.45
C LYS A 295 -14.64 2.38 -12.38
N LYS A 296 -14.36 1.21 -12.95
CA LYS A 296 -15.30 0.48 -13.82
C LYS A 296 -16.53 0.01 -13.06
N MET A 297 -16.34 -0.55 -11.86
CA MET A 297 -17.44 -0.99 -10.99
C MET A 297 -18.34 0.19 -10.62
N VAL A 298 -17.77 1.35 -10.24
CA VAL A 298 -18.56 2.54 -9.92
C VAL A 298 -19.40 2.98 -11.11
N LYS A 299 -18.82 3.04 -12.30
CA LYS A 299 -19.56 3.39 -13.53
C LYS A 299 -20.75 2.44 -13.77
N TRP A 300 -20.54 1.14 -13.64
CA TRP A 300 -21.62 0.14 -13.80
C TRP A 300 -22.74 0.34 -12.78
N HIS A 301 -22.39 0.51 -11.50
CA HIS A 301 -23.38 0.71 -10.46
C HIS A 301 -24.23 1.97 -10.67
N THR A 302 -23.64 3.06 -11.17
CA THR A 302 -24.38 4.29 -11.50
C THR A 302 -25.37 4.05 -12.63
N ILE A 303 -24.98 3.28 -13.67
CA ILE A 303 -25.86 2.93 -14.79
C ILE A 303 -27.03 2.07 -14.29
N ASP A 304 -26.75 1.04 -13.50
CA ASP A 304 -27.77 0.13 -12.98
C ASP A 304 -28.76 0.87 -12.07
N SER A 305 -28.27 1.77 -11.22
CA SER A 305 -29.12 2.58 -10.33
C SER A 305 -30.00 3.57 -11.10
N GLN A 306 -29.52 4.10 -12.22
CA GLN A 306 -30.32 4.95 -13.11
C GLN A 306 -31.35 4.16 -13.90
N ALA A 307 -31.04 2.90 -14.27
CA ALA A 307 -31.97 2.02 -14.96
C ALA A 307 -33.10 1.53 -14.04
N SER A 308 -32.83 1.31 -12.75
CA SER A 308 -33.84 0.89 -11.76
C SER A 308 -34.79 2.01 -11.30
N LEU A 309 -34.49 3.26 -11.65
CA LEU A 309 -35.32 4.45 -11.35
C LEU A 309 -36.24 4.85 -12.51
N LYS A 310 -36.14 4.17 -13.66
CA LYS A 310 -37.04 4.30 -14.82
C LYS A 310 -38.02 3.14 -14.86
#